data_AF-A0A370B013-F1
#
_entry.id   AF-A0A370B013-F1
#
_cell.length_a   1.000
_cell.length_b   1.000
_cell.length_c   1.000
_cell.angle_alpha   90.00
_cell.angle_beta   90.00
_cell.angle_gamma   90.00
#
_symmetry.space_group_name_H-M   'P 1'
#
loop_
_entity.id
_entity.type
_entity.pdbx_description
1 polymer ?
#
loop_
_entity_poly.entity_id
_entity_poly.type
_entity_poly.pdbx_seq_one_letter_code
_entity_poly.pdbx_strand_id
1 'polypeptide(L)'
;MTAEDRAGGEDAAPQQQPDALSGEERAAYDALSRIAAAEPRLQLGVRELVRLAPLAVPWLVRGTEAQLRQALTAGLPAEVGSPVGLVRRRLLDKLPPQRAVAARSALPEWCGCGDHPAARYNPRWRRGADGGPCATCHPDAVRVRV
;
A
#
# COMPACT_ATOMS: atom_id res chain seq x y z
N MET A 1 -38.64 50.48 5.17
CA MET A 1 -38.85 49.37 4.22
C MET A 1 -37.89 48.26 4.58
N THR A 2 -38.41 47.24 5.24
CA THR A 2 -37.73 46.02 5.70
C THR A 2 -37.97 44.90 4.69
N ALA A 3 -36.90 44.20 4.31
CA ALA A 3 -36.80 42.88 3.66
C ALA A 3 -35.40 42.92 3.02
N GLU A 4 -34.43 42.05 3.29
CA GLU A 4 -34.54 40.60 3.32
C GLU A 4 -33.66 40.00 4.43
N ASP A 5 -34.33 39.57 5.50
CA ASP A 5 -33.91 38.44 6.31
C ASP A 5 -34.38 37.17 5.56
N ARG A 6 -33.43 36.34 5.11
CA ARG A 6 -33.54 34.88 5.13
C ARG A 6 -32.27 34.14 4.71
N ALA A 7 -31.72 33.46 5.72
CA ALA A 7 -31.47 32.02 5.75
C ALA A 7 -30.28 31.40 4.99
N GLY A 8 -29.49 30.65 5.78
CA GLY A 8 -28.42 29.76 5.39
C GLY A 8 -27.22 29.96 6.33
N GLY A 9 -27.28 29.63 7.62
CA GLY A 9 -27.42 28.23 8.00
C GLY A 9 -26.30 27.36 7.43
N GLU A 10 -25.11 27.92 7.17
CA GLU A 10 -23.95 27.13 6.78
C GLU A 10 -23.48 26.36 8.02
N ASP A 11 -24.06 25.15 8.14
CA ASP A 11 -23.59 24.01 8.90
C ASP A 11 -22.08 24.15 9.18
N ALA A 12 -21.77 24.48 10.43
CA ALA A 12 -20.42 24.46 10.95
C ALA A 12 -19.98 23.00 11.05
N ALA A 13 -19.81 22.34 9.91
CA ALA A 13 -19.12 21.08 9.80
C ALA A 13 -17.76 21.28 10.49
N PRO A 14 -17.35 20.38 11.41
CA PRO A 14 -16.14 20.53 12.20
C PRO A 14 -15.00 20.94 11.28
N GLN A 15 -14.45 22.13 11.51
CA GLN A 15 -13.30 22.59 10.74
C GLN A 15 -12.14 21.69 11.19
N GLN A 16 -11.96 20.56 10.50
CA GLN A 16 -10.87 19.64 10.80
C GLN A 16 -9.57 20.38 10.54
N GLN A 17 -8.94 20.82 11.62
CA GLN A 17 -7.68 21.55 11.59
C GLN A 17 -6.53 20.55 11.42
N PRO A 18 -5.48 20.90 10.66
CA PRO A 18 -4.33 20.02 10.45
C PRO A 18 -3.59 19.69 11.77
N ASP A 19 -3.76 20.51 12.81
CA ASP A 19 -3.19 20.30 14.15
C ASP A 19 -3.87 19.17 14.95
N ALA A 20 -5.07 18.76 14.54
CA ALA A 20 -5.78 17.63 15.16
C ALA A 20 -5.39 16.27 14.54
N LEU A 21 -4.50 16.25 13.55
CA LEU A 21 -4.04 15.02 12.90
C LEU A 21 -3.09 14.24 13.83
N SER A 22 -3.25 12.92 13.86
CA SER A 22 -2.24 12.04 14.44
C SER A 22 -0.90 12.12 13.68
N GLY A 23 0.19 11.65 14.27
CA GLY A 23 1.53 11.75 13.63
C GLY A 23 1.61 11.06 12.26
N GLU A 24 0.92 9.93 12.10
CA GLU A 24 0.81 9.20 10.84
C GLU A 24 -0.06 9.91 9.81
N GLU A 25 -1.19 10.48 10.23
CA GLU A 25 -2.03 11.31 9.35
C GLU A 25 -1.34 12.60 8.95
N ARG A 26 -0.50 13.19 9.83
CA ARG A 26 0.30 14.37 9.51
C ARG A 26 1.33 14.05 8.43
N ALA A 27 2.04 12.93 8.54
CA ALA A 27 2.95 12.46 7.50
C ALA A 27 2.22 12.21 6.16
N ALA A 28 1.02 11.65 6.21
CA ALA A 28 0.17 11.45 5.04
C ALA A 28 -0.30 12.77 4.42
N TYR A 29 -0.71 13.73 5.25
CA TYR A 29 -1.07 15.08 4.84
C TYR A 29 0.11 15.79 4.15
N ASP A 30 1.31 15.71 4.71
CA ASP A 30 2.50 16.35 4.14
C ASP A 30 2.86 15.74 2.77
N ALA A 31 2.75 14.41 2.63
CA ALA A 31 2.97 13.73 1.36
C ALA A 31 1.93 14.14 0.29
N LEU A 32 0.65 14.18 0.67
CA LEU A 32 -0.42 14.66 -0.23
C LEU A 32 -0.23 16.13 -0.62
N SER A 33 0.22 16.97 0.31
CA SER A 33 0.49 18.39 0.07
C SER A 33 1.62 18.57 -0.96
N ARG A 34 2.69 17.78 -0.87
CA ARG A 34 3.78 17.78 -1.87
C ARG A 34 3.30 17.33 -3.25
N ILE A 35 2.46 16.30 -3.31
CA ILE A 35 1.90 15.80 -4.57
C ILE A 35 0.97 16.84 -5.19
N ALA A 36 0.08 17.45 -4.41
CA ALA A 36 -0.82 18.51 -4.87
C ALA A 36 -0.06 19.74 -5.38
N ALA A 37 1.02 20.14 -4.69
CA ALA A 37 1.88 21.25 -5.14
C ALA A 37 2.61 20.94 -6.46
N ALA A 38 2.98 19.68 -6.69
CA ALA A 38 3.64 19.25 -7.93
C ALA A 38 2.67 19.08 -9.11
N GLU A 39 1.36 18.98 -8.86
CA GLU A 39 0.36 18.63 -9.87
C GLU A 39 -0.78 19.65 -9.90
N PRO A 40 -0.66 20.72 -10.70
CA PRO A 40 -1.62 21.83 -10.73
C PRO A 40 -3.06 21.43 -11.09
N ARG A 41 -3.24 20.27 -11.74
CA ARG A 41 -4.55 19.71 -12.08
C ARG A 41 -5.32 19.24 -10.84
N LEU A 42 -4.61 18.95 -9.75
CA LEU A 42 -5.17 18.56 -8.46
C LEU A 42 -5.27 19.81 -7.59
N GLN A 43 -6.29 20.64 -7.86
CA GLN A 43 -6.63 21.82 -7.05
C GLN A 43 -7.20 21.39 -5.69
N LEU A 44 -6.34 20.90 -4.79
CA LEU A 44 -6.70 20.44 -3.45
C LEU A 44 -6.35 21.51 -2.42
N GLY A 45 -7.35 21.96 -1.67
CA GLY A 45 -7.19 22.83 -0.51
C GLY A 45 -6.87 22.06 0.77
N VAL A 46 -6.48 22.80 1.80
CA VAL A 46 -6.10 22.27 3.13
C VAL A 46 -7.20 21.38 3.72
N ARG A 47 -8.46 21.81 3.66
CA ARG A 47 -9.61 21.05 4.19
C ARG A 47 -9.79 19.70 3.50
N GLU A 48 -9.42 19.60 2.23
CA GLU A 48 -9.56 18.37 1.45
C GLU A 48 -8.38 17.43 1.73
N LEU A 49 -7.18 17.99 1.83
CA LEU A 49 -6.00 17.26 2.25
C LEU A 49 -6.17 16.65 3.65
N VAL A 50 -6.71 17.41 4.61
CA VAL A 50 -7.03 16.90 5.96
C VAL A 50 -8.04 15.74 5.90
N ARG A 51 -9.08 15.85 5.06
CA ARG A 51 -10.08 14.77 4.87
C ARG A 51 -9.50 13.53 4.17
N LEU A 52 -8.50 13.70 3.32
CA LEU A 52 -7.87 12.61 2.57
C LEU A 52 -6.72 11.94 3.34
N ALA A 53 -6.10 12.63 4.30
CA ALA A 53 -4.97 12.14 5.07
C ALA A 53 -5.20 10.76 5.70
N PRO A 54 -6.34 10.46 6.36
CA PRO A 54 -6.58 9.13 6.94
C PRO A 54 -6.63 8.01 5.89
N LEU A 55 -7.07 8.31 4.67
CA LEU A 55 -7.11 7.35 3.56
C LEU A 55 -5.74 7.12 2.93
N ALA A 56 -4.82 8.06 3.09
CA ALA A 56 -3.44 7.96 2.61
C ALA A 56 -2.50 7.26 3.63
N VAL A 57 -2.88 7.15 4.91
CA VAL A 57 -2.09 6.39 5.90
C VAL A 57 -1.83 4.94 5.45
N PRO A 58 -2.84 4.14 5.03
CA PRO A 58 -2.60 2.78 4.54
C PRO A 58 -1.70 2.71 3.29
N TRP A 59 -1.66 3.77 2.48
CA TRP A 59 -0.75 3.84 1.33
C TRP A 59 0.70 3.95 1.77
N LEU A 60 0.98 4.83 2.73
CA LEU A 60 2.34 5.00 3.25
C LEU A 60 2.83 3.79 4.04
N VAL A 61 1.92 3.03 4.67
CA VAL A 61 2.27 1.77 5.33
C VAL A 61 2.60 0.66 4.32
N ARG A 62 1.89 0.61 3.18
CA ARG A 62 2.01 -0.49 2.21
C ARG A 62 2.96 -0.20 1.05
N GLY A 63 3.31 1.06 0.83
CA GLY A 63 4.09 1.51 -0.32
C GLY A 63 4.86 2.79 -0.05
N THR A 64 5.49 3.33 -1.10
CA THR A 64 6.29 4.55 -1.02
C THR A 64 5.52 5.78 -1.49
N GLU A 65 5.96 6.97 -1.10
CA GLU A 65 5.41 8.25 -1.60
C GLU A 65 5.48 8.34 -3.14
N ALA A 66 6.52 7.76 -3.76
CA ALA A 66 6.63 7.71 -5.22
C ALA A 66 5.52 6.86 -5.85
N GLN A 67 5.18 5.73 -5.25
CA GLN A 67 4.07 4.87 -5.70
C GLN A 67 2.72 5.55 -5.48
N LEU A 68 2.54 6.23 -4.36
CA LEU A 68 1.35 7.04 -4.09
C LEU A 68 1.19 8.13 -5.15
N ARG A 69 2.24 8.91 -5.43
CA ARG A 69 2.24 9.92 -6.50
C ARG A 69 1.87 9.30 -7.84
N GLN A 70 2.55 8.24 -8.26
CA GLN A 70 2.25 7.54 -9.52
C GLN A 70 0.78 7.11 -9.59
N ALA A 71 0.22 6.55 -8.51
CA ALA A 71 -1.16 6.13 -8.48
C ALA A 71 -2.16 7.30 -8.59
N LEU A 72 -1.81 8.46 -8.03
CA LEU A 72 -2.64 9.65 -8.10
C LEU A 72 -2.51 10.39 -9.45
N THR A 73 -1.36 10.34 -10.11
CA THR A 73 -1.07 11.16 -11.31
C THR A 73 -1.13 10.39 -12.63
N ALA A 74 -1.01 9.06 -12.60
CA ALA A 74 -1.03 8.25 -13.82
C ALA A 74 -2.39 8.35 -14.54
N GLY A 75 -2.40 8.79 -15.80
CA GLY A 75 -3.62 8.87 -16.60
C GLY A 75 -4.64 9.87 -16.05
N LEU A 76 -4.21 11.00 -15.50
CA LEU A 76 -5.12 12.10 -15.19
C LEU A 76 -5.76 12.64 -16.47
N PRO A 77 -7.08 12.86 -16.49
CA PRO A 77 -7.73 13.53 -17.61
C PRO A 77 -7.20 14.96 -17.75
N ALA A 78 -7.40 15.56 -18.93
CA ALA A 78 -6.95 16.92 -19.22
C ALA A 78 -7.60 17.94 -18.25
N GLU A 79 -8.87 17.71 -17.91
CA GLU A 79 -9.62 18.47 -16.92
C GLU A 79 -10.21 17.53 -15.87
N VAL A 80 -10.06 17.91 -14.59
CA VAL A 80 -10.57 17.14 -13.46
C VAL A 80 -11.72 17.92 -12.82
N GLY A 81 -12.96 17.50 -13.06
CA GLY A 81 -14.14 18.16 -12.51
C GLY A 81 -14.28 18.04 -10.98
N SER A 82 -13.71 17.00 -10.37
CA SER A 82 -13.64 16.86 -8.91
C SER A 82 -12.32 16.22 -8.47
N PRO A 83 -11.31 17.03 -8.10
CA PRO A 83 -9.98 16.53 -7.72
C PRO A 83 -10.06 15.68 -6.45
N VAL A 84 -10.87 16.10 -5.48
CA VAL A 84 -11.07 15.38 -4.20
C VAL A 84 -11.69 14.01 -4.43
N GLY A 85 -12.75 13.94 -5.24
CA GLY A 85 -13.44 12.69 -5.56
C GLY A 85 -12.53 11.72 -6.32
N LEU A 86 -11.74 12.23 -7.27
CA LEU A 86 -10.78 11.44 -8.03
C LEU A 86 -9.69 10.85 -7.14
N VAL A 87 -9.08 11.68 -6.28
CA VAL A 87 -8.02 11.24 -5.37
C VAL A 87 -8.55 10.24 -4.36
N ARG A 88 -9.69 10.51 -3.73
CA ARG A 88 -10.35 9.56 -2.81
C ARG A 88 -10.58 8.21 -3.49
N ARG A 89 -11.14 8.21 -4.70
CA ARG A 89 -11.40 6.98 -5.45
C ARG A 89 -10.11 6.23 -5.77
N ARG A 90 -9.06 6.93 -6.22
CA ARG A 90 -7.76 6.30 -6.51
C ARG A 90 -7.10 5.73 -5.25
N LEU A 91 -7.17 6.44 -4.13
CA LEU A 91 -6.66 5.96 -2.85
C LEU A 91 -7.35 4.64 -2.43
N LEU A 92 -8.62 4.47 -2.73
CA LEU A 92 -9.35 3.23 -2.41
C LEU A 92 -9.11 2.14 -3.47
N ASP A 93 -9.29 2.46 -4.75
CA ASP A 93 -9.26 1.50 -5.86
C ASP A 93 -7.85 1.00 -6.19
N LYS A 94 -6.82 1.80 -5.95
CA LYS A 94 -5.42 1.47 -6.28
C LYS A 94 -4.58 1.09 -5.06
N LEU A 95 -5.21 0.97 -3.89
CA LEU A 95 -4.48 0.66 -2.66
C LEU A 95 -3.62 -0.59 -2.88
N PRO A 96 -2.29 -0.54 -2.64
CA PRO A 96 -1.44 -1.69 -2.85
C PRO A 96 -1.94 -2.84 -1.96
N PRO A 97 -1.88 -4.09 -2.44
CA PRO A 97 -2.02 -5.23 -1.55
C PRO A 97 -0.98 -5.07 -0.43
N GLN A 98 -1.33 -5.49 0.79
CA GLN A 98 -0.30 -5.57 1.84
C GLN A 98 0.87 -6.32 1.25
N ARG A 99 2.04 -5.68 1.23
CA ARG A 99 3.27 -6.34 0.83
C ARG A 99 3.37 -7.52 1.79
N ALA A 100 3.09 -8.74 1.30
CA ALA A 100 3.49 -9.92 2.01
C ALA A 100 4.97 -9.67 2.25
N VAL A 101 5.36 -9.49 3.52
CA VAL A 101 6.76 -9.68 3.85
C VAL A 101 6.97 -11.08 3.29
N ALA A 102 7.71 -11.18 2.18
CA ALA A 102 8.26 -12.45 1.82
C ALA A 102 8.98 -12.82 3.11
N ALA A 103 8.41 -13.76 3.86
CA ALA A 103 9.12 -14.42 4.91
C ALA A 103 10.34 -14.92 4.16
N ARG A 104 11.43 -14.14 4.20
CA ARG A 104 12.73 -14.56 3.73
C ARG A 104 12.88 -15.85 4.46
N SER A 105 12.82 -16.94 3.69
CA SER A 105 12.65 -18.28 4.20
C SER A 105 13.51 -18.38 5.44
N ALA A 106 12.88 -18.48 6.61
CA ALA A 106 13.58 -18.74 7.85
C ALA A 106 13.99 -20.22 7.83
N LEU A 107 14.71 -20.60 6.78
CA LEU A 107 15.53 -21.77 6.79
C LEU A 107 16.77 -21.36 7.58
N PRO A 108 17.12 -22.11 8.63
CA PRO A 108 18.39 -21.91 9.33
C PRO A 108 19.55 -21.86 8.32
N GLU A 109 20.53 -20.98 8.53
CA GLU A 109 21.69 -20.78 7.62
C GLU A 109 22.49 -22.07 7.32
N TRP A 110 22.32 -23.14 8.11
CA TRP A 110 22.97 -24.43 7.89
C TRP A 110 22.26 -25.33 6.85
N CYS A 111 21.01 -25.04 6.47
CA CYS A 111 20.30 -25.79 5.44
C CYS A 111 20.68 -25.28 4.04
N GLY A 112 21.84 -25.71 3.53
CA GLY A 112 22.34 -25.48 2.17
C GLY A 112 21.55 -26.18 1.06
N CYS A 113 20.23 -26.32 1.21
CA CYS A 113 19.31 -26.89 0.22
C CYS A 113 18.45 -25.77 -0.38
N GLY A 114 19.07 -24.70 -0.87
CA GLY A 114 18.40 -23.63 -1.58
C GLY A 114 18.01 -24.04 -3.00
N ASP A 115 16.73 -23.86 -3.32
CA ASP A 115 16.07 -23.78 -4.64
C ASP A 115 16.95 -24.08 -5.86
N HIS A 116 17.19 -25.37 -6.14
CA HIS A 116 17.75 -25.75 -7.43
C HIS A 116 16.59 -26.09 -8.37
N PRO A 117 16.51 -25.49 -9.58
CA PRO A 117 15.51 -25.87 -10.59
C PRO A 117 15.56 -27.35 -11.01
N ALA A 118 16.56 -28.10 -10.53
CA ALA A 118 16.68 -29.55 -10.66
C ALA A 118 15.63 -30.36 -9.84
N ALA A 119 15.01 -29.79 -8.80
CA ALA A 119 13.98 -30.48 -8.00
C ALA A 119 12.64 -30.65 -8.73
N ARG A 120 12.37 -29.82 -9.75
CA ARG A 120 11.09 -29.83 -10.47
C ARG A 120 11.02 -30.83 -11.63
N TYR A 121 12.16 -31.36 -12.11
CA TYR A 121 12.20 -32.15 -13.35
C TYR A 121 12.84 -33.55 -13.24
N ASN A 122 13.26 -34.03 -12.06
CA ASN A 122 13.71 -35.43 -11.92
C ASN A 122 13.31 -36.09 -10.58
N PRO A 123 12.45 -37.14 -10.58
CA PRO A 123 11.85 -37.77 -9.40
C PRO A 123 12.71 -38.85 -8.69
N ARG A 124 14.03 -38.92 -8.95
CA ARG A 124 14.92 -39.97 -8.41
C ARG A 124 16.12 -39.40 -7.68
N TRP A 125 15.94 -39.00 -6.42
CA TRP A 125 17.04 -38.80 -5.46
C TRP A 125 17.80 -37.47 -5.58
N ARG A 126 17.72 -36.69 -4.51
CA ARG A 126 18.86 -35.91 -4.02
C ARG A 126 19.14 -36.33 -2.58
N ARG A 127 20.40 -36.75 -2.40
CA ARG A 127 20.99 -37.39 -1.23
C ARG A 127 21.29 -36.38 -0.12
N GLY A 128 20.91 -36.69 1.10
CA GLY A 128 21.61 -36.25 2.31
C GLY A 128 23.02 -36.85 2.36
N ALA A 129 23.83 -36.46 3.35
CA ALA A 129 25.22 -36.92 3.46
C ALA A 129 25.38 -38.47 3.49
N ASP A 130 24.30 -39.19 3.84
CA ASP A 130 24.17 -40.65 3.92
C ASP A 130 23.47 -41.28 2.69
N GLY A 131 23.06 -40.47 1.71
CA GLY A 131 22.35 -40.95 0.53
C GLY A 131 20.83 -41.01 0.63
N GLY A 132 20.21 -40.62 1.76
CA GLY A 132 18.76 -40.63 1.95
C GLY A 132 18.06 -39.29 1.67
N PRO A 133 16.72 -39.23 1.68
CA PRO A 133 16.00 -37.94 1.74
C PRO A 133 16.36 -37.20 3.04
N CYS A 134 16.47 -35.88 2.97
CA CYS A 134 16.71 -35.06 4.16
C CYS A 134 15.54 -35.21 5.15
N ALA A 135 15.80 -35.80 6.33
CA ALA A 135 14.78 -36.03 7.36
C ALA A 135 14.17 -34.73 7.92
N THR A 136 14.90 -33.60 7.83
CA THR A 136 14.41 -32.30 8.28
C THR A 136 13.38 -31.71 7.31
N CYS A 137 13.58 -31.87 6.00
CA CYS A 137 12.65 -31.34 4.98
C CYS A 137 11.54 -32.35 4.64
N HIS A 138 11.76 -33.64 4.91
CA HIS A 138 10.80 -34.71 4.67
C HIS A 138 10.87 -35.77 5.79
N PRO A 139 10.25 -35.50 6.95
CA PRO A 139 10.24 -36.45 8.07
C PRO A 139 9.50 -37.75 7.74
N ASP A 140 8.53 -37.71 6.81
CA ASP A 140 7.69 -38.85 6.43
C ASP A 140 8.12 -39.58 5.14
N ALA A 141 9.29 -39.27 4.57
CA ALA A 141 9.73 -39.90 3.32
C ALA A 141 10.25 -41.33 3.54
N VAL A 142 9.54 -42.32 2.99
CA VAL A 142 9.94 -43.74 3.02
C VAL A 142 10.71 -44.08 1.74
N ARG A 143 11.89 -44.73 1.86
CA ARG A 143 12.67 -45.20 0.71
C ARG A 143 11.91 -46.31 -0.01
N VAL A 144 11.41 -46.05 -1.22
CA VAL A 144 10.88 -47.10 -2.11
C VAL A 144 12.07 -47.69 -2.88
N ARG A 145 12.34 -49.00 -2.70
CA ARG A 145 13.28 -49.73 -3.56
C ARG A 145 12.58 -50.05 -4.88
N VAL A 146 13.18 -49.64 -5.99
CA VAL A 146 12.76 -49.99 -7.37
C VAL A 146 13.57 -51.17 -7.85
#